data_AF-A0AAJ2LCZ5-F1
#
_entry.id   AF-A0AAJ2LCZ5-F1
#
_cell.length_a   1.000
_cell.length_b   1.000
_cell.length_c   1.000
_cell.angle_alpha   90.00
_cell.angle_beta   90.00
_cell.angle_gamma   90.00
#
_symmetry.space_group_name_H-M   'P 1'
#
loop_
_entity.id
_entity.type
_entity.pdbx_description
1 polymer ?
#
loop_
_entity_poly.entity_id
_entity_poly.type
_entity_poly.pdbx_seq_one_letter_code
_entity_poly.pdbx_strand_id
1 'polypeptide(L)'
;MNRKSTASIAALAAVLAFSSPAFAEGKHERAEAAIAEARAKIDASAKVGATAETPRLQAEAQAALRTAQEDLASGKKEEAIAAAHHASQLADTALGEAQRARTQTARAVTENARDAAADAQAQAAAANARAAAAEQAAASAAADAAAARATPVVIAAPAAPTPPPTMTVTTETTKTATPAPAATTHKVVRKTVRHTAKRPAPRATEKTTTTVTTGQ
;
A
#
# COMPACT_ATOMS: atom_id res chain seq x y z
N MET A 1 46.25 -8.79 -14.86
CA MET A 1 45.07 -8.10 -15.42
C MET A 1 44.67 -6.97 -14.49
N ASN A 2 44.93 -5.74 -14.92
CA ASN A 2 44.64 -4.52 -14.18
C ASN A 2 43.16 -4.15 -14.32
N ARG A 3 42.45 -3.92 -13.22
CA ARG A 3 41.20 -3.15 -13.23
C ARG A 3 41.30 -2.03 -12.20
N LYS A 4 41.80 -0.89 -12.68
CA LYS A 4 41.60 0.43 -12.07
C LYS A 4 40.43 1.09 -12.79
N SER A 5 39.39 1.48 -12.06
CA SER A 5 38.44 2.55 -12.40
C SER A 5 37.59 2.82 -11.16
N THR A 6 37.98 3.81 -10.33
CA THR A 6 37.49 5.21 -10.37
C THR A 6 35.98 5.32 -10.17
N ALA A 7 35.57 5.42 -8.90
CA ALA A 7 34.34 6.09 -8.51
C ALA A 7 34.73 7.24 -7.57
N SER A 8 34.62 8.44 -8.11
CA SER A 8 35.00 9.71 -7.53
C SER A 8 34.17 10.01 -6.30
N ILE A 9 34.79 9.95 -5.12
CA ILE A 9 34.26 10.58 -3.92
C ILE A 9 34.50 12.08 -4.11
N ALA A 10 33.44 12.80 -4.47
CA ALA A 10 33.42 14.24 -4.55
C ALA A 10 33.70 14.81 -3.14
N ALA A 11 34.95 15.21 -2.92
CA ALA A 11 35.36 16.04 -1.81
C ALA A 11 34.76 17.43 -1.98
N LEU A 12 33.57 17.66 -1.44
CA LEU A 12 33.02 18.99 -1.24
C LEU A 12 33.43 19.50 0.15
N ALA A 13 34.74 19.63 0.38
CA ALA A 13 35.28 20.38 1.51
C ALA A 13 35.38 21.86 1.09
N ALA A 14 34.22 22.51 1.00
CA ALA A 14 34.17 23.95 0.85
C ALA A 14 34.70 24.59 2.13
N VAL A 15 35.80 25.29 1.97
CA VAL A 15 36.48 26.18 2.93
C VAL A 15 35.46 27.01 3.72
N LEU A 16 35.34 26.78 5.02
CA LEU A 16 34.77 27.74 5.96
C LEU A 16 35.88 28.26 6.87
N ALA A 17 36.74 29.07 6.26
CA ALA A 17 37.53 30.05 6.98
C ALA A 17 36.57 31.18 7.44
N PHE A 18 35.98 31.03 8.63
CA PHE A 18 35.43 32.16 9.39
C PHE A 18 36.19 32.29 10.70
N SER A 19 37.48 32.64 10.56
CA SER A 19 38.23 33.33 11.61
C SER A 19 37.97 34.82 11.45
N SER A 20 37.18 35.40 12.36
CA SER A 20 37.32 36.81 12.76
C SER A 20 36.70 37.03 14.14
N PRO A 21 37.50 37.10 15.21
CA PRO A 21 37.10 37.75 16.44
C PRO A 21 37.37 39.25 16.28
N ALA A 22 36.46 39.97 15.62
CA ALA A 22 36.47 41.43 15.63
C ALA A 22 35.37 41.90 16.58
N PHE A 23 35.75 42.10 17.84
CA PHE A 23 34.96 42.84 18.80
C PHE A 23 34.89 44.31 18.31
N ALA A 24 33.68 44.88 18.27
CA ALA A 24 33.38 46.29 18.02
C ALA A 24 33.11 46.76 16.57
N GLU A 25 32.22 46.10 15.83
CA GLU A 25 31.34 46.73 14.83
C GLU A 25 30.10 45.84 14.64
N GLY A 26 28.90 46.40 14.84
CA GLY A 26 27.66 45.79 14.32
C GLY A 26 27.00 44.63 15.08
N LYS A 27 26.69 44.76 16.39
CA LYS A 27 25.74 43.82 17.04
C LYS A 27 24.40 43.71 16.29
N HIS A 28 24.06 44.76 15.53
CA HIS A 28 22.88 44.81 14.69
C HIS A 28 23.04 43.95 13.43
N GLU A 29 24.13 44.10 12.66
CA GLU A 29 24.44 43.22 11.54
C GLU A 29 24.52 41.75 11.96
N ARG A 30 25.07 41.45 13.15
CA ARG A 30 25.08 40.08 13.68
C ARG A 30 23.67 39.53 13.90
N ALA A 31 22.77 40.34 14.44
CA ALA A 31 21.39 39.93 14.67
C ALA A 31 20.64 39.73 13.34
N GLU A 32 20.86 40.61 12.36
CA GLU A 32 20.31 40.43 11.01
C GLU A 32 20.81 39.15 10.35
N ALA A 33 22.12 38.89 10.43
CA ALA A 33 22.71 37.65 9.92
C ALA A 33 22.11 36.41 10.58
N ALA A 34 21.93 36.43 11.91
CA ALA A 34 21.33 35.32 12.65
C ALA A 34 19.86 35.08 12.25
N ILE A 35 19.07 36.15 12.07
CA ILE A 35 17.68 36.06 11.61
C ILE A 35 17.61 35.53 10.18
N ALA A 36 18.52 35.97 9.30
CA ALA A 36 18.59 35.51 7.92
C ALA A 36 18.94 34.01 7.85
N GLU A 37 19.90 33.55 8.66
CA GLU A 37 20.24 32.13 8.77
C GLU A 37 19.05 31.32 9.28
N ALA A 38 18.41 31.76 10.37
CA ALA A 38 17.24 31.09 10.94
C ALA A 38 16.10 30.98 9.92
N ARG A 39 15.85 32.05 9.17
CA ARG A 39 14.84 32.05 8.10
C ARG A 39 15.19 31.07 6.98
N ALA A 40 16.44 31.05 6.54
CA ALA A 40 16.89 30.09 5.52
C ALA A 40 16.70 28.64 5.98
N LYS A 41 17.00 28.34 7.25
CA LYS A 41 16.77 27.02 7.85
C LYS A 41 15.29 26.67 7.95
N ILE A 42 14.44 27.60 8.36
CA ILE A 42 12.99 27.39 8.41
C ILE A 42 12.41 27.17 7.01
N ASP A 43 12.85 27.93 6.00
CA ASP A 43 12.39 27.74 4.62
C ASP A 43 12.90 26.41 4.03
N ALA A 44 14.14 26.02 4.34
CA ALA A 44 14.69 24.73 3.96
C ALA A 44 13.94 23.58 4.67
N SER A 45 13.65 23.71 5.96
CA SER A 45 12.89 22.72 6.71
C SER A 45 11.42 22.69 6.27
N ALA A 46 10.83 23.78 5.80
CA ALA A 46 9.51 23.80 5.19
C ALA A 46 9.50 23.02 3.87
N LYS A 47 10.47 23.27 2.98
CA LYS A 47 10.59 22.55 1.70
C LYS A 47 10.85 21.05 1.91
N VAL A 48 11.75 20.72 2.84
CA VAL A 48 12.12 19.33 3.13
C VAL A 48 11.06 18.65 4.01
N GLY A 49 10.39 19.38 4.89
CA GLY A 49 9.42 18.88 5.86
C GLY A 49 7.96 18.91 5.40
N ALA A 50 7.63 19.48 4.23
CA ALA A 50 6.26 19.54 3.70
C ALA A 50 5.57 18.17 3.56
N THR A 51 6.33 17.07 3.61
CA THR A 51 5.78 15.70 3.58
C THR A 51 5.82 15.00 4.94
N ALA A 52 6.33 15.65 5.99
CA ALA A 52 6.50 15.08 7.31
C ALA A 52 5.58 15.80 8.31
N GLU A 53 5.01 15.05 9.25
CA GLU A 53 4.09 15.56 10.26
C GLU A 53 4.79 16.39 11.36
N THR A 54 5.49 17.46 11.00
CA THR A 54 6.03 18.43 11.98
C THR A 54 5.45 19.84 11.85
N PRO A 55 4.13 20.03 11.62
CA PRO A 55 3.53 21.36 11.46
C PRO A 55 3.62 22.19 12.74
N ARG A 56 3.63 21.55 13.92
CA ARG A 56 3.72 22.23 15.21
C ARG A 56 5.09 22.88 15.42
N LEU A 57 6.17 22.13 15.22
CA LEU A 57 7.54 22.65 15.37
C LEU A 57 7.84 23.76 14.34
N GLN A 58 7.30 23.66 13.12
CA GLN A 58 7.41 24.73 12.13
C GLN A 58 6.67 26.00 12.55
N ALA A 59 5.46 25.87 13.09
CA ALA A 59 4.70 27.01 13.61
C ALA A 59 5.43 27.69 14.79
N GLU A 60 6.00 26.90 15.70
CA GLU A 60 6.80 27.39 16.83
C GLU A 60 8.09 28.07 16.35
N ALA A 61 8.80 27.51 15.37
CA ALA A 61 9.99 28.13 14.77
C ALA A 61 9.66 29.46 14.08
N GLN A 62 8.55 29.53 13.35
CA GLN A 62 8.08 30.78 12.73
C GLN A 62 7.62 31.83 13.74
N ALA A 63 7.07 31.41 14.89
CA ALA A 63 6.74 32.32 15.98
C ALA A 63 8.01 32.91 16.60
N ALA A 64 9.02 32.08 16.89
CA ALA A 64 10.31 32.53 17.41
C ALA A 64 11.06 33.47 16.44
N LEU A 65 10.95 33.23 15.12
CA LEU A 65 11.52 34.14 14.11
C LEU A 65 10.85 35.52 14.13
N ARG A 66 9.52 35.57 14.33
CA ARG A 66 8.79 36.83 14.46
C ARG A 66 9.20 37.58 15.73
N THR A 67 9.33 36.87 16.86
CA THR A 67 9.87 37.46 18.10
C THR A 67 11.28 38.02 17.89
N ALA A 68 12.16 37.31 17.19
CA ALA A 68 13.51 37.79 16.89
C ALA A 68 13.49 39.10 16.07
N GLN A 69 12.58 39.21 15.11
CA GLN A 69 12.40 40.42 14.29
C GLN A 69 11.87 41.59 15.12
N GLU A 70 10.92 41.33 16.03
CA GLU A 70 10.37 42.34 16.94
C GLU A 70 11.42 42.85 17.94
N ASP A 71 12.24 41.96 18.49
CA ASP A 71 13.33 42.31 19.40
C ASP A 71 14.41 43.11 18.67
N LEU A 72 14.74 42.75 17.43
CA LEU A 72 15.67 43.52 16.61
C LEU A 72 15.15 44.93 16.33
N ALA A 73 13.87 45.05 15.94
CA ALA A 73 13.21 46.33 15.73
C ALA A 73 13.13 47.17 17.01
N SER A 74 13.03 46.52 18.17
CA SER A 74 13.03 47.15 19.49
C SER A 74 14.44 47.50 20.01
N GLY A 75 15.49 47.23 19.22
CA GLY A 75 16.89 47.48 19.61
C GLY A 75 17.49 46.44 20.57
N LYS A 76 16.75 45.39 20.91
CA LYS A 76 17.13 44.28 21.79
C LYS A 76 17.93 43.21 21.01
N LYS A 77 19.16 43.58 20.65
CA LYS A 77 20.00 42.81 19.71
C LYS A 77 20.38 41.42 20.26
N GLU A 78 20.65 41.31 21.55
CA GLU A 78 21.05 40.02 22.16
C GLU A 78 19.85 39.07 22.26
N GLU A 79 18.67 39.60 22.60
CA GLU A 79 17.41 38.87 22.65
C GLU A 79 17.00 38.40 21.25
N ALA A 80 17.16 39.26 20.23
CA ALA A 80 16.93 38.90 18.84
C ALA A 80 17.83 37.72 18.39
N ILE A 81 19.11 37.75 18.76
CA ILE A 81 20.06 36.66 18.46
C ILE A 81 19.64 35.37 19.18
N ALA A 82 19.27 35.45 20.46
CA ALA A 82 18.81 34.30 21.23
C ALA A 82 17.53 33.68 20.63
N ALA A 83 16.56 34.52 20.25
CA ALA A 83 15.32 34.08 19.60
C ALA A 83 15.59 33.47 18.22
N ALA A 84 16.51 34.03 17.42
CA ALA A 84 16.91 33.48 16.12
C ALA A 84 17.60 32.10 16.25
N HIS A 85 18.46 31.91 17.26
CA HIS A 85 19.05 30.62 17.56
C HIS A 85 18.02 29.59 18.02
N HIS A 86 17.07 29.99 18.88
CA HIS A 86 15.96 29.12 19.28
C HIS A 86 15.11 28.69 18.08
N ALA A 87 14.78 29.63 17.17
CA ALA A 87 14.08 29.33 15.93
C ALA A 87 14.87 28.34 15.04
N SER A 88 16.18 28.51 14.94
CA SER A 88 17.07 27.60 14.20
C SER A 88 17.07 26.20 14.80
N GLN A 89 17.18 26.07 16.13
CA GLN A 89 17.16 24.79 16.83
C GLN A 89 15.84 24.05 16.59
N LEU A 90 14.70 24.75 16.69
CA LEU A 90 13.39 24.17 16.39
C LEU A 90 13.30 23.68 14.94
N ALA A 91 13.84 24.46 13.99
CA ALA A 91 13.89 24.07 12.59
C ALA A 91 14.75 22.82 12.37
N ASP A 92 15.92 22.74 13.00
CA ASP A 92 16.83 21.59 12.92
C ASP A 92 16.21 20.34 13.57
N THR A 93 15.53 20.47 14.72
CA THR A 93 14.77 19.38 15.35
C THR A 93 13.66 18.88 14.42
N ALA A 94 12.85 19.79 13.85
CA ALA A 94 11.80 19.44 12.92
C ALA A 94 12.34 18.69 11.69
N LEU A 95 13.51 19.09 11.20
CA LEU A 95 14.18 18.45 10.07
C LEU A 95 14.67 17.04 10.43
N GLY A 96 15.28 16.87 11.61
CA GLY A 96 15.70 15.58 12.13
C GLY A 96 14.55 14.60 12.32
N GLU A 97 13.43 15.06 12.91
CA GLU A 97 12.22 14.26 13.06
C GLU A 97 11.60 13.90 11.71
N ALA A 98 11.53 14.85 10.77
CA ALA A 98 11.05 14.61 9.42
C ALA A 98 11.88 13.55 8.67
N GLN A 99 13.22 13.61 8.79
CA GLN A 99 14.12 12.62 8.19
C GLN A 99 13.94 11.23 8.80
N ARG A 100 13.77 11.15 10.12
CA ARG A 100 13.48 9.87 10.82
C ARG A 100 12.15 9.29 10.37
N ALA A 101 11.09 10.10 10.34
CA ALA A 101 9.76 9.68 9.89
C ALA A 101 9.77 9.19 8.44
N ARG A 102 10.47 9.89 7.53
CA ARG A 102 10.67 9.44 6.14
C ARG A 102 11.40 8.11 6.05
N THR A 103 12.47 7.95 6.81
CA THR A 103 13.26 6.70 6.81
C THR A 103 12.42 5.53 7.32
N GLN A 104 11.65 5.74 8.38
CA GLN A 104 10.74 4.74 8.93
C GLN A 104 9.65 4.35 7.92
N THR A 105 9.04 5.34 7.26
CA THR A 105 8.02 5.12 6.22
C THR A 105 8.61 4.34 5.04
N ALA A 106 9.79 4.71 4.57
CA ALA A 106 10.47 4.02 3.47
C ALA A 106 10.79 2.56 3.81
N ARG A 107 11.18 2.28 5.06
CA ARG A 107 11.38 0.90 5.55
C ARG A 107 10.07 0.13 5.55
N ALA A 108 9.00 0.68 6.12
CA ALA A 108 7.69 0.04 6.14
C ALA A 108 7.14 -0.26 4.73
N VAL A 109 7.31 0.66 3.78
CA VAL A 109 6.92 0.45 2.38
C VAL A 109 7.73 -0.69 1.75
N THR A 110 9.03 -0.76 2.03
CA THR A 110 9.90 -1.82 1.50
C THR A 110 9.55 -3.19 2.08
N GLU A 111 9.25 -3.25 3.38
CA GLU A 111 8.81 -4.48 4.06
C GLU A 111 7.47 -4.95 3.49
N ASN A 112 6.45 -4.07 3.43
CA ASN A 112 5.16 -4.41 2.84
C ASN A 112 5.29 -4.88 1.37
N ALA A 113 6.19 -4.28 0.59
CA ALA A 113 6.44 -4.70 -0.79
C ALA A 113 7.08 -6.09 -0.87
N ARG A 114 7.97 -6.44 0.08
CA ARG A 114 8.57 -7.78 0.16
C ARG A 114 7.55 -8.83 0.56
N ASP A 115 6.70 -8.52 1.53
CA ASP A 115 5.65 -9.44 2.00
C ASP A 115 4.64 -9.70 0.87
N ALA A 116 4.18 -8.64 0.18
CA ALA A 116 3.31 -8.78 -0.97
C ALA A 116 3.93 -9.60 -2.12
N ALA A 117 5.25 -9.47 -2.35
CA ALA A 117 5.96 -10.28 -3.34
C ALA A 117 6.05 -11.75 -2.92
N ALA A 118 6.30 -12.04 -1.64
CA ALA A 118 6.33 -13.40 -1.11
C ALA A 118 4.95 -14.07 -1.21
N ASP A 119 3.88 -13.36 -0.87
CA ASP A 119 2.51 -13.84 -1.00
C ASP A 119 2.14 -14.13 -2.46
N ALA A 120 2.51 -13.24 -3.38
CA ALA A 120 2.30 -13.46 -4.80
C ALA A 120 3.05 -14.70 -5.31
N GLN A 121 4.29 -14.91 -4.85
CA GLN A 121 5.07 -16.09 -5.21
C GLN A 121 4.46 -17.38 -4.66
N ALA A 122 3.96 -17.36 -3.42
CA ALA A 122 3.26 -18.50 -2.82
C ALA A 122 1.96 -18.84 -3.58
N GLN A 123 1.19 -17.82 -3.97
CA GLN A 123 -0.03 -18.00 -4.77
C GLN A 123 0.28 -18.57 -6.16
N ALA A 124 1.34 -18.10 -6.81
CA ALA A 124 1.78 -18.64 -8.11
C ALA A 124 2.20 -20.11 -8.00
N ALA A 125 2.96 -20.48 -6.95
CA ALA A 125 3.35 -21.86 -6.70
C ALA A 125 2.12 -22.76 -6.46
N ALA A 126 1.16 -22.30 -5.65
CA ALA A 126 -0.08 -23.04 -5.41
C ALA A 126 -0.95 -23.18 -6.67
N ALA A 127 -0.98 -22.18 -7.55
CA ALA A 127 -1.65 -22.26 -8.83
C ALA A 127 -0.99 -23.30 -9.75
N ASN A 128 0.34 -23.29 -9.85
CA ASN A 128 1.10 -24.26 -10.64
C ASN A 128 0.92 -25.69 -10.13
N ALA A 129 0.91 -25.90 -8.81
CA ALA A 129 0.64 -27.22 -8.23
C ALA A 129 -0.77 -27.73 -8.59
N ARG A 130 -1.79 -26.86 -8.54
CA ARG A 130 -3.15 -27.22 -8.96
C ARG A 130 -3.25 -27.52 -10.45
N ALA A 131 -2.53 -26.78 -11.30
CA ALA A 131 -2.47 -27.05 -12.73
C ALA A 131 -1.85 -28.44 -13.00
N ALA A 132 -0.71 -28.75 -12.39
CA ALA A 132 -0.07 -30.05 -12.52
C ALA A 132 -0.97 -31.21 -12.05
N ALA A 133 -1.71 -31.03 -10.94
CA ALA A 133 -2.66 -32.02 -10.46
C ALA A 133 -3.84 -32.22 -11.44
N ALA A 134 -4.34 -31.13 -12.04
CA ALA A 134 -5.40 -31.20 -13.05
C ALA A 134 -4.92 -31.91 -14.34
N GLU A 135 -3.69 -31.64 -14.79
CA GLU A 135 -3.08 -32.32 -15.93
C GLU A 135 -2.93 -33.83 -15.67
N GLN A 136 -2.49 -34.22 -14.47
CA GLN A 136 -2.41 -35.63 -14.07
C GLN A 136 -3.79 -36.30 -14.05
N ALA A 137 -4.79 -35.65 -13.46
CA ALA A 137 -6.16 -36.17 -13.43
C ALA A 137 -6.75 -36.32 -14.84
N ALA A 138 -6.47 -35.36 -15.74
CA ALA A 138 -6.89 -35.43 -17.14
C ALA A 138 -6.19 -36.59 -17.88
N ALA A 139 -4.90 -36.81 -17.65
CA ALA A 139 -4.17 -37.93 -18.22
C ALA A 139 -4.71 -39.29 -17.74
N SER A 140 -5.00 -39.42 -16.44
CA SER A 140 -5.63 -40.63 -15.87
C SER A 140 -7.01 -40.88 -16.47
N ALA A 141 -7.88 -39.85 -16.52
CA ALA A 141 -9.20 -39.97 -17.10
C ALA A 141 -9.15 -40.34 -18.60
N ALA A 142 -8.17 -39.83 -19.34
CA ALA A 142 -7.96 -40.20 -20.74
C ALA A 142 -7.54 -41.67 -20.90
N ALA A 143 -6.67 -42.17 -20.00
CA ALA A 143 -6.26 -43.57 -19.98
C ALA A 143 -7.43 -44.50 -19.64
N ASP A 144 -8.24 -44.15 -18.63
CA ASP A 144 -9.43 -44.92 -18.25
C ASP A 144 -10.46 -44.96 -19.38
N ALA A 145 -10.69 -43.83 -20.05
CA ALA A 145 -11.57 -43.77 -21.22
C ALA A 145 -11.06 -44.61 -22.40
N ALA A 146 -9.74 -44.68 -22.61
CA ALA A 146 -9.14 -45.56 -23.61
C ALA A 146 -9.31 -47.04 -23.24
N ALA A 147 -9.11 -47.39 -21.96
CA ALA A 147 -9.32 -48.74 -21.46
C ALA A 147 -10.77 -49.21 -21.62
N ALA A 148 -11.74 -48.37 -21.27
CA ALA A 148 -13.17 -48.66 -21.46
C ALA A 148 -13.58 -48.83 -22.94
N ARG A 149 -12.86 -48.21 -23.88
CA ARG A 149 -13.08 -48.43 -25.32
C ARG A 149 -12.41 -49.71 -25.84
N ALA A 150 -11.33 -50.14 -25.21
CA ALA A 150 -10.59 -51.33 -25.60
C ALA A 150 -11.22 -52.63 -25.07
N THR A 151 -12.14 -52.57 -24.11
CA THR A 151 -12.89 -53.75 -23.67
C THR A 151 -13.83 -54.23 -24.79
N PRO A 152 -13.64 -55.44 -25.33
CA PRO A 152 -14.52 -55.98 -26.36
C PRO A 152 -15.93 -56.12 -25.79
N VAL A 153 -16.91 -55.53 -26.49
CA VAL A 153 -18.33 -55.75 -26.19
C VAL A 153 -18.64 -57.23 -26.44
N VAL A 154 -18.69 -58.01 -25.38
CA VAL A 154 -19.28 -59.35 -25.42
C VAL A 154 -20.78 -59.15 -25.59
N ILE A 155 -21.25 -59.20 -26.84
CA ILE A 155 -22.67 -59.35 -27.13
C ILE A 155 -23.03 -60.77 -26.69
N ALA A 156 -23.36 -60.95 -25.41
CA ALA A 156 -24.15 -62.08 -25.00
C ALA A 156 -25.50 -61.92 -25.71
N ALA A 157 -25.84 -62.90 -26.56
CA ALA A 157 -27.15 -62.96 -27.20
C ALA A 157 -28.23 -62.77 -26.12
N PRO A 158 -29.20 -61.87 -26.31
CA PRO A 158 -30.25 -61.66 -25.32
C PRO A 158 -31.02 -62.97 -25.14
N ALA A 159 -30.91 -63.57 -23.95
CA ALA A 159 -31.95 -64.46 -23.47
C ALA A 159 -33.27 -63.66 -23.44
N ALA A 160 -34.35 -64.32 -23.86
CA ALA A 160 -35.67 -63.74 -24.07
C ALA A 160 -36.14 -62.79 -22.93
N PRO A 161 -36.86 -61.70 -23.25
CA PRO A 161 -37.24 -60.69 -22.27
C PRO A 161 -38.29 -61.22 -21.29
N THR A 162 -37.93 -61.36 -20.02
CA THR A 162 -38.89 -61.23 -18.91
C THR A 162 -39.17 -59.73 -18.69
N PRO A 163 -40.45 -59.30 -18.54
CA PRO A 163 -40.77 -57.90 -18.35
C PRO A 163 -40.09 -57.33 -17.08
N PRO A 164 -39.44 -56.16 -17.16
CA PRO A 164 -38.60 -55.60 -16.10
C PRO A 164 -39.41 -54.94 -14.97
N PRO A 165 -38.91 -54.88 -13.71
CA PRO A 165 -39.41 -53.90 -12.76
C PRO A 165 -39.09 -52.50 -13.30
N THR A 166 -40.13 -51.72 -13.56
CA THR A 166 -40.01 -50.37 -14.09
C THR A 166 -39.49 -49.46 -12.99
N MET A 167 -38.19 -49.14 -13.02
CA MET A 167 -37.62 -48.11 -12.16
C MET A 167 -37.58 -46.79 -12.93
N THR A 168 -38.54 -45.89 -12.64
CA THR A 168 -38.53 -44.54 -13.18
C THR A 168 -37.74 -43.63 -12.24
N VAL A 169 -36.52 -43.27 -12.63
CA VAL A 169 -35.74 -42.23 -11.96
C VAL A 169 -36.05 -40.90 -12.64
N THR A 170 -36.84 -40.05 -11.98
CA THR A 170 -37.12 -38.69 -12.45
C THR A 170 -36.17 -37.72 -11.77
N THR A 171 -35.31 -37.07 -12.56
CA THR A 171 -34.40 -36.03 -12.06
C THR A 171 -34.96 -34.66 -12.46
N GLU A 172 -35.63 -33.97 -11.52
CA GLU A 172 -36.06 -32.58 -11.73
C GLU A 172 -34.95 -31.61 -11.30
N THR A 173 -34.42 -30.84 -12.26
CA THR A 173 -33.55 -29.71 -11.97
C THR A 173 -34.36 -28.42 -12.03
N THR A 174 -34.69 -27.83 -10.88
CA THR A 174 -35.35 -26.52 -10.83
C THR A 174 -34.33 -25.43 -10.52
N LYS A 175 -34.11 -24.51 -11.48
CA LYS A 175 -33.29 -23.30 -11.27
C LYS A 175 -34.20 -22.16 -10.85
N THR A 176 -34.15 -21.79 -9.58
CA THR A 176 -34.87 -20.61 -9.07
C THR A 176 -33.90 -19.43 -8.99
N ALA A 177 -34.14 -18.38 -9.77
CA ALA A 177 -33.39 -17.13 -9.68
C ALA A 177 -34.02 -16.23 -8.61
N THR A 178 -33.34 -16.05 -7.47
CA THR A 178 -33.76 -15.08 -6.46
C THR A 178 -33.33 -13.67 -6.87
N PRO A 179 -34.25 -12.68 -6.98
CA PRO A 179 -33.88 -11.32 -7.33
C PRO A 179 -32.99 -10.68 -6.24
N ALA A 180 -32.00 -9.91 -6.66
CA ALA A 180 -31.06 -9.23 -5.76
C ALA A 180 -31.79 -8.15 -4.90
N PRO A 181 -31.43 -7.99 -3.62
CA PRO A 181 -32.03 -6.97 -2.77
C PRO A 181 -31.71 -5.57 -3.29
N ALA A 182 -32.70 -4.68 -3.24
CA ALA A 182 -32.56 -3.29 -3.66
C ALA A 182 -31.61 -2.54 -2.72
N ALA A 183 -30.69 -1.76 -3.28
CA ALA A 183 -29.76 -0.94 -2.51
C ALA A 183 -30.50 0.27 -1.92
N THR A 184 -30.60 0.31 -0.58
CA THR A 184 -31.13 1.47 0.14
C THR A 184 -30.08 2.58 0.17
N THR A 185 -30.40 3.76 -0.36
CA THR A 185 -29.53 4.95 -0.26
C THR A 185 -30.01 5.82 0.90
N HIS A 186 -29.12 6.13 1.85
CA HIS A 186 -29.39 7.10 2.91
C HIS A 186 -28.90 8.49 2.48
N LYS A 187 -29.79 9.48 2.57
CA LYS A 187 -29.51 10.88 2.23
C LYS A 187 -28.79 11.56 3.41
N VAL A 188 -27.46 11.64 3.37
CA VAL A 188 -26.69 12.44 4.33
C VAL A 188 -26.70 13.90 3.88
N VAL A 189 -27.30 14.78 4.68
CA VAL A 189 -27.26 16.23 4.46
C VAL A 189 -25.92 16.75 4.95
N ARG A 190 -24.87 16.61 4.12
CA ARG A 190 -23.64 17.43 4.07
C ARG A 190 -22.74 16.89 2.94
N LYS A 191 -22.56 17.74 1.91
CA LYS A 191 -21.69 17.61 0.72
C LYS A 191 -21.78 16.25 -0.03
N THR A 192 -22.54 16.27 -1.13
CA THR A 192 -22.76 15.14 -2.03
C THR A 192 -21.46 14.65 -2.68
N VAL A 193 -20.89 13.56 -2.15
CA VAL A 193 -19.93 12.73 -2.89
C VAL A 193 -20.75 11.69 -3.66
N ARG A 194 -20.73 11.75 -4.99
CA ARG A 194 -21.33 10.74 -5.86
C ARG A 194 -20.51 9.44 -5.74
N HIS A 195 -20.92 8.55 -4.85
CA HIS A 195 -20.43 7.17 -4.87
C HIS A 195 -21.29 6.37 -5.85
N THR A 196 -20.70 5.96 -6.97
CA THR A 196 -21.31 4.97 -7.86
C THR A 196 -21.31 3.63 -7.13
N ALA A 197 -22.43 3.27 -6.51
CA ALA A 197 -22.60 1.96 -5.89
C ALA A 197 -22.61 0.88 -6.98
N LYS A 198 -21.63 -0.02 -6.95
CA LYS A 198 -21.55 -1.15 -7.88
C LYS A 198 -22.61 -2.18 -7.45
N ARG A 199 -23.58 -2.47 -8.32
CA ARG A 199 -24.67 -3.42 -8.06
C ARG A 199 -24.09 -4.82 -7.80
N PRO A 200 -24.41 -5.50 -6.69
CA PRO A 200 -23.99 -6.88 -6.48
C PRO A 200 -24.66 -7.81 -7.50
N ALA A 201 -23.89 -8.74 -8.07
CA ALA A 201 -24.36 -9.74 -9.01
C ALA A 201 -25.25 -10.78 -8.32
N PRO A 202 -26.28 -11.32 -8.98
CA PRO A 202 -27.16 -12.32 -8.39
C PRO A 202 -26.39 -13.61 -8.10
N ARG A 203 -26.56 -14.16 -6.89
CA ARG A 203 -25.99 -15.44 -6.48
C ARG A 203 -27.00 -16.55 -6.78
N ALA A 204 -26.67 -17.42 -7.73
CA ALA A 204 -27.44 -18.63 -7.98
C ALA A 204 -27.21 -19.62 -6.83
N THR A 205 -28.29 -20.22 -6.33
CA THR A 205 -28.22 -21.35 -5.40
C THR A 205 -28.88 -22.53 -6.09
N GLU A 206 -28.14 -23.63 -6.23
CA GLU A 206 -28.63 -24.87 -6.81
C GLU A 206 -29.03 -25.81 -5.67
N LYS A 207 -30.25 -26.36 -5.74
CA LYS A 207 -30.72 -27.40 -4.82
C LYS A 207 -31.07 -28.63 -5.64
N THR A 208 -30.33 -29.72 -5.40
CA THR A 208 -30.63 -31.03 -5.98
C THR A 208 -31.50 -31.80 -5.00
N THR A 209 -32.67 -32.26 -5.44
CA THR A 209 -33.52 -33.16 -4.67
C THR A 209 -33.69 -34.45 -5.47
N THR A 210 -33.32 -35.57 -4.87
CA THR A 210 -33.48 -36.90 -5.48
C THR A 210 -34.62 -37.61 -4.76
N THR A 211 -35.68 -37.93 -5.48
CA THR A 211 -36.79 -38.74 -4.94
C THR A 211 -36.74 -40.12 -5.58
N VAL A 212 -36.65 -41.15 -4.75
CA VAL A 212 -36.72 -42.56 -5.18
C VAL A 212 -38.09 -43.07 -4.78
N THR A 213 -38.91 -43.43 -5.77
CA THR A 213 -40.21 -44.08 -5.53
C THR A 213 -40.12 -45.53 -6.01
N THR A 214 -40.28 -46.47 -5.09
CA THR A 214 -40.33 -47.91 -5.39
C THR A 214 -41.79 -48.34 -5.43
N GLY A 215 -42.30 -48.67 -6.62
CA GLY A 215 -43.59 -49.34 -6.76
C GLY A 215 -43.46 -50.84 -6.45
N GLN A 216 -44.40 -51.38 -5.67
CA GLN A 216 -44.63 -52.83 -5.54
C GLN A 216 -45.50 -53.30 -6.70
#